data_AF-A0A7V9EPF3-F1
#
_entry.id   AF-A0A7V9EPF3-F1
#
_cell.length_a   1.000
_cell.length_b   1.000
_cell.length_c   1.000
_cell.angle_alpha   90.00
_cell.angle_beta   90.00
_cell.angle_gamma   90.00
#
_symmetry.space_group_name_H-M   'P 1'
#
loop_
_entity.id
_entity.type
_entity.pdbx_description
1 polymer ?
#
loop_
_entity_poly.entity_id
_entity_poly.type
_entity_poly.pdbx_seq_one_letter_code
_entity_poly.pdbx_strand_id
1 'polypeptide(L)'
;MPKAYRDRALCLTDHWEAYPAAIRPRHHLAVSKRSGLMNGLERFNNTVRRRLGRLTRKTLAFSKCRRSHVGCLRCSINDHNRHLAITH
;
A
#
# COMPACT_ATOMS: atom_id res chain seq x y z
N MET A 1 -8.26 1.99 -11.25
CA MET A 1 -8.68 2.44 -9.91
C MET A 1 -10.14 2.85 -9.97
N PRO A 2 -10.99 2.42 -9.02
CA PRO A 2 -12.39 2.85 -8.94
C PRO A 2 -12.53 4.37 -8.78
N LYS A 3 -13.63 4.95 -9.27
CA LYS A 3 -13.91 6.39 -9.18
C LYS A 3 -14.04 6.85 -7.73
N ALA A 4 -14.69 6.06 -6.87
CA ALA A 4 -14.84 6.35 -5.45
C ALA A 4 -13.49 6.62 -4.75
N TYR A 5 -12.45 5.84 -5.06
CA TYR A 5 -11.12 6.05 -4.48
C TYR A 5 -10.45 7.30 -5.01
N ARG A 6 -10.62 7.63 -6.30
CA ARG A 6 -10.05 8.86 -6.87
C ARG A 6 -10.69 10.13 -6.33
N ASP A 7 -11.91 10.05 -5.85
CA ASP A 7 -12.66 11.22 -5.39
C ASP A 7 -12.56 11.36 -3.86
N ARG A 8 -12.60 10.25 -3.11
CA ARG A 8 -12.80 10.24 -1.65
C ARG A 8 -11.69 9.56 -0.84
N ALA A 9 -10.69 8.94 -1.46
CA ALA A 9 -9.66 8.25 -0.68
C ALA A 9 -8.78 9.24 0.09
N LEU A 10 -8.48 8.90 1.33
CA LEU A 10 -7.46 9.56 2.14
C LEU A 10 -6.16 8.76 2.10
N CYS A 11 -5.06 9.47 1.96
CA CYS A 11 -3.70 8.99 2.02
C CYS A 11 -3.10 9.43 3.35
N LEU A 12 -3.08 8.49 4.30
CA LEU A 12 -2.36 8.66 5.56
C LEU A 12 -0.86 8.47 5.28
N THR A 13 -0.05 9.48 5.56
CA THR A 13 1.41 9.39 5.41
C THR A 13 2.11 9.87 6.67
N ASP A 14 3.41 9.59 6.77
CA ASP A 14 4.26 10.34 7.70
C ASP A 14 4.54 11.75 7.15
N HIS A 15 5.35 12.52 7.87
CA HIS A 15 5.70 13.91 7.54
C HIS A 15 6.83 14.03 6.52
N TRP A 16 7.08 13.03 5.67
CA TRP A 16 8.11 13.14 4.65
C TRP A 16 7.78 14.20 3.60
N GLU A 17 8.74 15.11 3.37
CA GLU A 17 8.58 16.34 2.59
C GLU A 17 8.24 16.11 1.11
N ALA A 18 8.46 14.89 0.59
CA ALA A 18 8.10 14.56 -0.78
C ALA A 18 6.59 14.35 -0.99
N TYR A 19 5.84 14.02 0.07
CA TYR A 19 4.42 13.68 -0.07
C TYR A 19 3.52 14.83 -0.52
N PRO A 20 3.66 16.06 -0.01
CA PRO A 20 2.86 17.21 -0.50
C PRO A 20 2.99 17.45 -2.01
N ALA A 21 4.14 17.14 -2.62
CA ALA A 21 4.34 17.27 -4.06
C ALA A 21 3.71 16.12 -4.86
N ALA A 22 3.61 14.92 -4.28
CA ALA A 22 3.12 13.72 -4.94
C ALA A 22 1.62 13.45 -4.74
N ILE A 23 1.04 13.94 -3.63
CA ILE A 23 -0.33 13.66 -3.21
C ILE A 23 -1.14 14.96 -3.26
N ARG A 24 -2.39 14.86 -3.74
CA ARG A 24 -3.27 16.04 -3.78
C ARG A 24 -3.58 16.48 -2.34
N PRO A 25 -3.54 17.79 -2.03
CA PRO A 25 -3.78 18.28 -0.67
C PRO A 25 -5.09 17.77 -0.05
N ARG A 26 -6.18 17.73 -0.83
CA ARG A 26 -7.49 17.20 -0.40
C ARG A 26 -7.52 15.71 0.00
N HIS A 27 -6.50 14.96 -0.39
CA HIS A 27 -6.37 13.53 -0.10
C HIS A 27 -5.24 13.27 0.90
N HIS A 28 -4.42 14.26 1.21
CA HIS A 28 -3.24 14.06 2.03
C HIS A 28 -3.55 14.34 3.50
N LEU A 29 -3.30 13.36 4.36
CA LEU A 29 -3.33 13.54 5.80
C LEU A 29 -1.99 13.05 6.36
N ALA A 30 -1.13 13.99 6.74
CA ALA A 30 0.12 13.68 7.42
C ALA A 30 -0.19 13.37 8.90
N VAL A 31 0.28 12.22 9.37
CA VAL A 31 -0.08 11.66 10.66
C VAL A 31 1.20 11.33 11.44
N SER A 32 1.21 11.68 12.72
CA SER A 32 2.32 11.36 13.61
C SER A 32 2.29 9.87 14.02
N LYS A 33 3.47 9.29 14.22
CA LYS A 33 3.65 7.88 14.61
C LYS A 33 2.90 7.50 15.90
N ARG A 34 2.63 8.45 16.79
CA ARG A 34 1.94 8.23 18.08
C ARG A 34 0.41 8.18 17.97
N SER A 35 -0.17 8.53 16.83
CA SER A 35 -1.62 8.55 16.64
C SER A 35 -2.29 7.17 16.60
N GLY A 36 -1.53 6.09 16.36
CA GLY A 36 -2.06 4.73 16.16
C GLY A 36 -2.83 4.51 14.84
N LEU A 37 -3.15 5.58 14.10
CA LEU A 37 -3.90 5.51 12.83
C LEU A 37 -3.10 4.79 11.71
N MET A 38 -1.77 4.80 11.80
CA MET A 38 -0.89 4.12 10.85
C MET A 38 -0.76 2.60 11.11
N ASN A 39 -1.18 2.11 12.28
CA ASN A 39 -0.98 0.70 12.67
C ASN A 39 -1.65 -0.28 11.69
N GLY A 40 -2.76 0.12 11.06
CA GLY A 40 -3.41 -0.66 10.01
C GLY A 40 -2.56 -0.74 8.74
N LEU A 41 -2.00 0.38 8.29
CA LEU A 41 -1.15 0.47 7.12
C LEU A 41 0.17 -0.31 7.31
N GLU A 42 0.78 -0.20 8.50
CA GLU A 42 1.98 -0.97 8.84
C GLU A 42 1.72 -2.48 8.86
N ARG A 43 0.60 -2.92 9.46
CA ARG A 43 0.18 -4.33 9.43
C ARG A 43 -0.03 -4.81 8.00
N PHE A 44 -0.74 -4.04 7.18
CA PHE A 44 -0.94 -4.35 5.76
C PHE A 44 0.39 -4.50 5.02
N ASN A 45 1.32 -3.54 5.19
CA ASN A 45 2.64 -3.60 4.57
C ASN A 45 3.43 -4.85 4.98
N ASN A 46 3.33 -5.24 6.25
CA ASN A 46 3.92 -6.48 6.75
C ASN A 46 3.28 -7.73 6.11
N THR A 47 1.96 -7.75 5.96
CA THR A 47 1.24 -8.84 5.26
C THR A 47 1.68 -8.95 3.80
N VAL A 48 1.79 -7.83 3.08
CA VAL A 48 2.25 -7.81 1.69
C VAL A 48 3.68 -8.31 1.58
N ARG A 49 4.60 -7.85 2.44
CA ARG A 49 6.00 -8.33 2.48
C ARG A 49 6.09 -9.83 2.78
N ARG A 50 5.26 -10.34 3.69
CA ARG A 50 5.25 -11.77 4.04
C ARG A 50 4.73 -12.63 2.89
N ARG A 51 3.69 -12.19 2.18
CA ARG A 51 3.12 -12.89 1.02
C ARG A 51 3.98 -12.79 -0.24
N LEU A 52 4.65 -11.66 -0.42
CA LEU A 52 5.47 -11.37 -1.61
C LEU A 52 6.96 -11.38 -1.24
N GLY A 53 7.54 -12.56 -0.97
CA GLY A 53 8.98 -12.70 -0.67
C GLY A 53 9.92 -12.15 -1.76
N ARG A 54 9.42 -12.02 -2.99
CA ARG A 54 10.05 -11.32 -4.11
C ARG A 54 10.27 -9.81 -3.90
N LEU A 55 9.58 -9.19 -2.94
CA LEU A 55 9.78 -7.79 -2.54
C LEU A 55 10.80 -7.63 -1.41
N THR A 56 11.16 -8.72 -0.71
CA THR A 56 12.07 -8.68 0.44
C THR A 56 13.48 -9.15 0.12
N ARG A 57 13.67 -10.05 -0.86
CA ARG A 57 14.99 -10.59 -1.18
C ARG A 57 15.58 -9.98 -2.45
N LYS A 58 16.76 -9.36 -2.35
CA LYS A 58 17.65 -9.09 -3.49
C LYS A 58 18.39 -10.38 -3.87
N THR A 59 17.70 -11.39 -4.40
CA THR A 59 18.35 -12.65 -4.81
C THR A 59 18.25 -12.87 -6.31
N LEU A 60 19.31 -13.45 -6.90
CA LEU A 60 19.43 -13.70 -8.35
C LEU A 60 18.28 -14.52 -8.95
N ALA A 61 17.60 -15.34 -8.14
CA ALA A 61 16.58 -16.28 -8.58
C ALA A 61 15.20 -15.65 -8.86
N PHE A 62 14.98 -14.38 -8.53
CA PHE A 62 13.74 -13.68 -8.88
C PHE A 62 13.92 -12.82 -10.12
N SER A 63 13.08 -13.04 -11.13
CA SER A 63 13.00 -12.17 -12.30
C SER A 63 12.73 -10.74 -11.85
N LYS A 64 13.70 -9.84 -12.07
CA LYS A 64 13.56 -8.38 -11.86
C LYS A 64 12.61 -7.73 -12.88
N CYS A 65 11.71 -8.50 -13.48
CA CYS A 65 10.71 -8.01 -14.41
C CYS A 65 9.71 -7.13 -13.67
N ARG A 66 9.77 -5.82 -13.92
CA ARG A 66 8.85 -4.82 -13.36
C ARG A 66 7.38 -5.20 -13.55
N ARG A 67 7.03 -5.79 -14.71
CA ARG A 67 5.66 -6.22 -15.00
C ARG A 67 5.19 -7.32 -14.05
N SER A 68 6.06 -8.28 -13.74
CA SER A 68 5.78 -9.35 -12.76
C SER A 68 5.63 -8.78 -11.36
N HIS A 69 6.52 -7.88 -10.93
CA HIS A 69 6.41 -7.21 -9.62
C HIS A 69 5.08 -6.46 -9.47
N VAL A 70 4.70 -5.65 -10.47
CA VAL A 70 3.43 -4.92 -10.46
C VAL A 70 2.23 -5.87 -10.47
N GLY A 71 2.29 -6.94 -11.27
CA GLY A 71 1.23 -7.95 -11.32
C GLY A 71 1.01 -8.63 -9.96
N CYS A 72 2.08 -9.08 -9.33
CA CYS A 72 2.01 -9.73 -8.02
C CYS A 72 1.48 -8.80 -6.92
N LEU A 73 1.89 -7.52 -6.95
CA LEU A 73 1.38 -6.51 -6.02
C LEU A 73 -0.12 -6.29 -6.22
N ARG A 74 -0.58 -6.15 -7.48
CA ARG A 74 -2.01 -6.01 -7.81
C ARG A 74 -2.83 -7.20 -7.33
N CYS A 75 -2.35 -8.43 -7.58
CA CYS A 75 -3.03 -9.64 -7.10
C CYS A 75 -3.12 -9.67 -5.57
N SER A 76 -2.04 -9.32 -4.86
CA SER A 76 -2.03 -9.28 -3.40
C SER A 76 -3.01 -8.24 -2.82
N ILE A 77 -3.13 -7.06 -3.45
CA ILE A 77 -4.10 -6.02 -3.04
C ILE A 77 -5.52 -6.51 -3.29
N ASN A 78 -5.79 -7.10 -4.45
CA ASN A 78 -7.11 -7.58 -4.81
C ASN A 78 -7.57 -8.72 -3.89
N ASP A 79 -6.67 -9.65 -3.57
CA ASP A 79 -6.90 -10.72 -2.63
C ASP A 79 -7.22 -10.19 -1.22
N HIS A 80 -6.42 -9.24 -0.72
CA HIS A 80 -6.69 -8.59 0.56
C HIS A 80 -8.07 -7.91 0.61
N ASN A 81 -8.42 -7.18 -0.45
CA ASN A 81 -9.72 -6.51 -0.54
C ASN A 81 -10.89 -7.50 -0.59
N ARG A 82 -10.73 -8.64 -1.26
CA ARG A 82 -11.74 -9.71 -1.27
C ARG A 82 -11.94 -10.30 0.12
N HIS A 83 -10.85 -10.55 0.86
CA HIS A 83 -10.94 -11.03 2.24
C HIS A 83 -11.67 -10.03 3.15
N LEU A 84 -11.40 -8.73 3.02
CA LEU A 84 -12.11 -7.68 3.76
C LEU A 84 -13.60 -7.62 3.41
N ALA A 85 -13.94 -7.77 2.12
CA ALA A 85 -15.33 -7.75 1.66
C ALA A 85 -16.17 -8.94 2.12
N ILE A 86 -15.55 -10.05 2.52
CA ILE A 86 -16.25 -11.25 3.04
C ILE A 86 -16.46 -11.15 4.56
N THR A 87 -15.73 -10.27 5.25
CA THR A 87 -15.73 -10.17 6.73
C THR A 87 -16.71 -9.10 7.25
N HIS A 88 -17.47 -8.46 6.35
CA HIS A 88 -18.51 -7.46 6.63
C HIS A 88 -19.78 -7.77 5.85
#